data_AF-A0A316TUM1-F1
#
_entry.id   AF-A0A316TUM1-F1
#
_cell.length_a   1.000
_cell.length_b   1.000
_cell.length_c   1.000
_cell.angle_alpha   90.00
_cell.angle_beta   90.00
_cell.angle_gamma   90.00
#
_symmetry.space_group_name_H-M   'P 1'
#
loop_
_entity.id
_entity.type
_entity.pdbx_description
1 polymer ?
#
loop_
_entity_poly.entity_id
_entity_poly.type
_entity_poly.pdbx_seq_one_letter_code
_entity_poly.pdbx_strand_id
1 'polypeptide(L)'
;MNKIKYVIISFAIALSGSINLVSAQSATSQITKTDQLNEVDKDSHFRNLEDTILFGLQSDVHGVVESALFNAVSYKIVYPDFRSNRVLGRLSKIALEGPSHSIRFKAYLALEYYQNQDEFKEPVALTGYIDLTDQNRVFYYLQNEVQESSVTVSNN
;
A
#
# COMPACT_ATOMS: atom_id res chain seq x y z
N MET A 1 -49.47 14.04 30.34
CA MET A 1 -48.85 15.20 29.67
C MET A 1 -47.81 15.78 30.60
N ASN A 2 -46.52 15.47 30.38
CA ASN A 2 -45.39 16.17 31.00
C ASN A 2 -44.16 15.96 30.10
N LYS A 3 -43.53 17.07 29.70
CA LYS A 3 -42.55 17.17 28.62
C LYS A 3 -41.15 16.83 29.15
N ILE A 4 -40.53 15.78 28.61
CA ILE A 4 -39.12 15.48 28.83
C ILE A 4 -38.30 16.47 27.99
N LYS A 5 -37.46 17.29 28.64
CA LYS A 5 -36.52 18.19 27.98
C LYS A 5 -35.17 17.49 27.89
N TYR A 6 -34.73 17.16 26.69
CA TYR A 6 -33.40 16.63 26.43
C TYR A 6 -32.36 17.75 26.63
N VAL A 7 -31.37 17.52 27.49
CA VAL A 7 -30.20 18.38 27.65
C VAL A 7 -29.09 17.78 26.80
N ILE A 8 -28.75 18.42 25.69
CA ILE A 8 -27.61 18.07 24.85
C ILE A 8 -26.40 18.78 25.44
N ILE A 9 -25.48 18.03 26.04
CA ILE A 9 -24.19 18.55 26.50
C ILE A 9 -23.24 18.51 25.29
N SER A 10 -23.16 19.63 24.58
CA SER A 10 -22.16 19.83 23.53
C SER A 10 -20.81 20.17 24.16
N PHE A 11 -19.85 19.25 24.03
CA PHE A 11 -18.46 19.42 24.44
C PHE A 11 -17.74 20.29 23.40
N ALA A 12 -17.44 21.55 23.75
CA ALA A 12 -16.63 22.44 22.92
C ALA A 12 -15.15 22.22 23.24
N ILE A 13 -14.41 21.63 22.30
CA ILE A 13 -12.94 21.59 22.37
C ILE A 13 -12.42 22.98 21.97
N ALA A 14 -11.88 23.72 22.94
CA ALA A 14 -11.17 24.96 22.68
C ALA A 14 -9.79 24.63 22.09
N LEU A 15 -9.65 24.73 20.77
CA LEU A 15 -8.34 24.83 20.12
C LEU A 15 -7.85 26.28 20.29
N SER A 16 -6.92 26.50 21.22
CA SER A 16 -6.13 27.73 21.28
C SER A 16 -5.11 27.72 20.14
N GLY A 17 -5.55 28.09 18.94
CA GLY A 17 -4.72 28.49 17.82
C GLY A 17 -4.82 30.00 17.62
N SER A 18 -3.69 30.70 17.73
CA SER A 18 -3.60 32.15 17.51
C SER A 18 -4.07 32.51 16.10
N ILE A 19 -5.16 33.27 15.99
CA ILE A 19 -5.67 33.77 14.72
C ILE A 19 -4.84 34.99 14.32
N ASN A 20 -3.92 34.84 13.36
CA ASN A 20 -3.35 35.98 12.66
C ASN A 20 -4.37 36.44 11.61
N LEU A 21 -5.07 37.54 11.92
CA LEU A 21 -5.95 38.24 10.99
C LEU A 21 -5.09 38.96 9.94
N VAL A 22 -4.91 38.35 8.77
CA VAL A 22 -4.33 39.01 7.58
C VAL A 22 -5.45 39.29 6.60
N SER A 23 -5.55 40.54 6.20
CA SER A 23 -6.54 41.11 5.30
C SER A 23 -6.59 40.39 3.95
N ALA A 24 -7.81 40.27 3.45
CA ALA A 24 -8.17 39.63 2.18
C ALA A 24 -7.52 40.31 0.98
N GLN A 25 -6.35 39.82 0.52
CA GLN A 25 -5.88 40.02 -0.86
C GLN A 25 -4.74 39.07 -1.26
N SER A 26 -4.83 37.76 -0.98
CA SER A 26 -3.88 36.75 -1.51
C SER A 26 -4.39 35.29 -1.44
N ALA A 27 -5.70 35.07 -1.53
CA ALA A 27 -6.27 33.72 -1.38
C ALA A 27 -6.00 32.77 -2.57
N THR A 28 -5.57 33.28 -3.73
CA THR A 28 -5.37 32.43 -4.94
C THR A 28 -3.95 31.88 -5.07
N SER A 29 -2.95 32.39 -4.32
CA SER A 29 -1.54 31.96 -4.45
C SER A 29 -1.04 31.05 -3.33
N GLN A 30 -1.83 30.85 -2.26
CA GLN A 30 -1.44 30.01 -1.12
C GLN A 30 -2.03 28.59 -1.19
N ILE A 31 -3.15 28.39 -1.89
CA ILE A 31 -3.74 27.04 -2.09
C ILE A 31 -2.82 26.21 -3.01
N THR A 32 -2.27 26.81 -4.06
CA THR A 32 -1.42 26.12 -5.03
C THR A 32 -0.09 25.63 -4.46
N LYS A 33 0.47 26.29 -3.44
CA LYS A 33 1.79 25.89 -2.88
C LYS A 33 1.71 24.69 -1.95
N THR A 34 0.66 24.60 -1.13
CA THR A 34 0.52 23.48 -0.17
C THR A 34 0.19 22.17 -0.88
N ASP A 35 -0.69 22.21 -1.89
CA ASP A 35 -1.02 21.03 -2.68
C ASP A 35 0.17 20.56 -3.53
N GLN A 36 0.92 21.47 -4.14
CA GLN A 36 2.13 21.12 -4.90
C GLN A 36 3.26 20.58 -4.01
N LEU A 37 3.42 21.08 -2.78
CA LEU A 37 4.42 20.54 -1.85
C LEU A 37 4.05 19.12 -1.39
N ASN A 38 2.77 18.84 -1.16
CA ASN A 38 2.28 17.52 -0.76
C ASN A 38 2.39 16.49 -1.91
N GLU A 39 2.13 16.89 -3.16
CA GLU A 39 2.32 16.00 -4.32
C GLU A 39 3.80 15.71 -4.60
N VAL A 40 4.68 16.72 -4.51
CA VAL A 40 6.13 16.53 -4.68
C VAL A 40 6.72 15.59 -3.63
N ASP A 41 6.23 15.67 -2.38
CA ASP A 41 6.68 14.79 -1.29
C ASP A 41 6.20 13.34 -1.49
N LYS A 42 4.94 13.15 -1.90
CA LYS A 42 4.38 11.84 -2.22
C LYS A 42 5.11 11.16 -3.39
N ASP A 43 5.41 11.91 -4.45
CA ASP A 43 6.19 11.41 -5.58
C ASP A 43 7.61 11.03 -5.18
N SER A 44 8.23 11.81 -4.28
CA SER A 44 9.55 11.49 -3.72
C SER A 44 9.52 10.21 -2.90
N HIS A 45 8.50 10.05 -2.06
CA HIS A 45 8.27 8.86 -1.27
C HIS A 45 8.09 7.62 -2.15
N PHE A 46 7.24 7.68 -3.17
CA PHE A 46 7.02 6.56 -4.09
C PHE A 46 8.27 6.19 -4.89
N ARG A 47 9.09 7.17 -5.29
CA ARG A 47 10.41 6.89 -5.88
C ARG A 47 11.31 6.12 -4.92
N ASN A 48 11.38 6.53 -3.66
CA ASN A 48 12.19 5.84 -2.65
C ASN A 48 11.73 4.40 -2.41
N LEU A 49 10.41 4.16 -2.36
CA LEU A 49 9.84 2.81 -2.25
C LEU A 49 10.20 1.96 -3.48
N GLU A 50 10.03 2.51 -4.68
CA GLU A 50 10.40 1.85 -5.94
C GLU A 50 11.88 1.45 -5.95
N ASP A 51 12.78 2.39 -5.65
CA ASP A 51 14.22 2.13 -5.68
C ASP A 51 14.64 1.11 -4.63
N THR A 52 14.03 1.14 -3.43
CA THR A 52 14.28 0.15 -2.38
C THR A 52 13.90 -1.27 -2.82
N ILE A 53 12.72 -1.42 -3.44
CA ILE A 53 12.28 -2.71 -3.98
C ILE A 53 13.23 -3.17 -5.09
N LEU A 54 13.50 -2.30 -6.06
CA LEU A 54 14.31 -2.65 -7.23
C LEU A 54 15.73 -3.03 -6.86
N PHE A 55 16.33 -2.33 -5.90
CA PHE A 55 17.66 -2.65 -5.38
C PHE A 55 17.72 -4.08 -4.82
N GLY A 56 16.76 -4.45 -3.98
CA GLY A 56 16.71 -5.79 -3.40
C GLY A 56 16.40 -6.89 -4.44
N LEU A 57 15.49 -6.62 -5.39
CA LEU A 57 15.15 -7.56 -6.47
C LEU A 57 16.28 -7.77 -7.50
N GLN A 58 17.33 -6.96 -7.46
CA GLN A 58 18.54 -7.10 -8.29
C GLN A 58 19.64 -7.91 -7.59
N SER A 59 19.49 -8.22 -6.31
CA SER A 59 20.49 -8.98 -5.56
C SER A 59 20.60 -10.42 -6.06
N ASP A 60 21.82 -10.94 -5.97
CA ASP A 60 22.18 -12.36 -6.12
C ASP A 60 21.95 -13.18 -4.84
N VAL A 61 21.73 -12.52 -3.71
CA VAL A 61 21.48 -13.15 -2.41
C VAL A 61 20.00 -13.48 -2.27
N HIS A 62 19.67 -14.78 -2.17
CA HIS A 62 18.30 -15.28 -2.07
C HIS A 62 17.46 -14.55 -1.01
N GLY A 63 17.97 -14.43 0.22
CA GLY A 63 17.24 -13.80 1.32
C GLY A 63 16.97 -12.31 1.10
N VAL A 64 17.83 -11.61 0.35
CA VAL A 64 17.61 -10.21 -0.03
C VAL A 64 16.48 -10.11 -1.04
N VAL A 65 16.46 -11.01 -2.03
CA VAL A 65 15.37 -11.08 -3.02
C VAL A 65 14.03 -11.40 -2.33
N GLU A 66 14.00 -12.36 -1.42
CA GLU A 66 12.77 -12.69 -0.67
C GLU A 66 12.28 -11.52 0.18
N SER A 67 13.19 -10.82 0.86
CA SER A 67 12.84 -9.62 1.63
C SER A 67 12.31 -8.51 0.72
N ALA A 68 12.88 -8.35 -0.48
CA ALA A 68 12.41 -7.37 -1.46
C ALA A 68 11.04 -7.71 -2.04
N LEU A 69 10.75 -9.00 -2.25
CA LEU A 69 9.41 -9.48 -2.63
C LEU A 69 8.39 -9.17 -1.51
N PHE A 70 8.75 -9.43 -0.26
CA PHE A 70 7.93 -9.08 0.90
C PHE A 70 7.67 -7.57 0.97
N ASN A 71 8.71 -6.75 0.80
CA ASN A 71 8.59 -5.29 0.80
C ASN A 71 7.70 -4.80 -0.34
N ALA A 72 7.82 -5.38 -1.54
CA ALA A 72 6.97 -5.02 -2.67
C ALA A 72 5.49 -5.16 -2.30
N VAL A 73 5.09 -6.33 -1.79
CA VAL A 73 3.71 -6.60 -1.36
C VAL A 73 3.31 -5.68 -0.22
N SER A 74 4.15 -5.55 0.80
CA SER A 74 3.86 -4.73 2.00
C SER A 74 3.64 -3.26 1.65
N TYR A 75 4.48 -2.68 0.81
CA TYR A 75 4.32 -1.29 0.37
C TYR A 75 3.05 -1.11 -0.45
N LYS A 76 2.67 -2.11 -1.26
CA LYS A 76 1.44 -2.07 -2.03
C LYS A 76 0.18 -2.17 -1.17
N ILE A 77 0.24 -2.92 -0.07
CA ILE A 77 -0.82 -2.96 0.95
C ILE A 77 -0.96 -1.60 1.63
N VAL A 78 0.16 -1.02 2.09
CA VAL A 78 0.16 0.25 2.85
C VAL A 78 -0.16 1.45 1.95
N TYR A 79 0.28 1.43 0.71
CA TYR A 79 0.08 2.48 -0.29
C TYR A 79 -0.60 1.90 -1.54
N PRO A 80 -1.94 1.70 -1.54
CA PRO A 80 -2.67 1.09 -2.65
C PRO A 80 -2.57 1.85 -3.98
N ASP A 81 -2.27 3.14 -3.92
CA ASP A 81 -2.05 4.02 -5.07
C ASP A 81 -0.61 4.00 -5.61
N PHE A 82 0.35 3.39 -4.89
CA PHE A 82 1.69 3.16 -5.40
C PHE A 82 1.65 2.23 -6.61
N ARG A 83 2.06 2.72 -7.79
CA ARG A 83 2.12 1.97 -9.05
C ARG A 83 3.49 2.16 -9.67
N SER A 84 4.14 1.05 -10.01
CA SER A 84 5.45 1.07 -10.66
C SER A 84 5.53 0.01 -11.75
N ASN A 85 5.65 0.46 -13.00
CA ASN A 85 5.87 -0.42 -14.15
C ASN A 85 7.25 -1.10 -14.08
N ARG A 86 8.23 -0.46 -13.43
CA ARG A 86 9.57 -1.03 -13.23
C ARG A 86 9.52 -2.21 -12.26
N VAL A 87 8.82 -2.05 -11.14
CA VAL A 87 8.60 -3.13 -10.16
C VAL A 87 7.80 -4.26 -10.81
N LEU A 88 6.68 -3.96 -11.48
CA LEU A 88 5.88 -4.95 -12.22
C LEU A 88 6.73 -5.76 -13.21
N GLY A 89 7.51 -5.09 -14.06
CA GLY A 89 8.38 -5.76 -15.03
C GLY A 89 9.44 -6.63 -14.36
N ARG A 90 9.99 -6.19 -13.22
CA ARG A 90 10.97 -6.98 -12.46
C ARG A 90 10.34 -8.20 -11.79
N LEU A 91 9.16 -8.05 -11.19
CA LEU A 91 8.39 -9.15 -10.60
C LEU A 91 8.05 -10.20 -11.66
N SER A 92 7.55 -9.78 -12.82
CA SER A 92 7.25 -10.68 -13.94
C SER A 92 8.49 -11.45 -14.40
N LYS A 93 9.63 -10.79 -14.56
CA LYS A 93 10.89 -11.45 -14.91
C LYS A 93 11.29 -12.50 -13.86
N ILE A 94 11.22 -12.17 -12.57
CA ILE A 94 11.58 -13.09 -11.49
C ILE A 94 10.59 -14.25 -11.41
N ALA A 95 9.30 -14.03 -11.65
CA ALA A 95 8.30 -15.10 -11.68
C ALA A 95 8.60 -16.16 -12.76
N LEU A 96 9.13 -15.73 -13.92
CA LEU A 96 9.47 -16.61 -15.03
C LEU A 96 10.86 -17.26 -14.87
N GLU A 97 11.86 -16.47 -14.49
CA GLU A 97 13.28 -16.83 -14.61
C GLU A 97 14.00 -16.97 -13.26
N GLY A 98 13.29 -16.78 -12.14
CA GLY A 98 13.88 -16.77 -10.80
C GLY A 98 14.64 -18.07 -10.46
N PRO A 99 15.70 -17.97 -9.63
CA PRO A 99 16.66 -19.06 -9.41
C PRO A 99 16.09 -20.26 -8.65
N SER A 100 14.99 -20.09 -7.93
CA SER A 100 14.32 -21.15 -7.18
C SER A 100 12.82 -21.13 -7.42
N HIS A 101 12.17 -22.30 -7.27
CA HIS A 101 10.71 -22.39 -7.36
C HIS A 101 10.03 -21.48 -6.33
N SER A 102 10.56 -21.42 -5.10
CA SER A 102 10.06 -20.52 -4.04
C SER A 102 10.06 -19.06 -4.47
N ILE A 103 11.20 -18.57 -4.99
CA ILE A 103 11.31 -17.17 -5.46
C ILE A 103 10.35 -16.91 -6.62
N ARG A 104 10.30 -17.82 -7.61
CA ARG A 104 9.41 -17.68 -8.76
C ARG A 104 7.95 -17.59 -8.33
N PHE A 105 7.53 -18.46 -7.42
CA PHE A 105 6.16 -18.49 -6.93
C PHE A 105 5.81 -17.26 -6.09
N LYS A 106 6.68 -16.83 -5.17
CA LYS A 106 6.48 -15.58 -4.41
C LYS A 106 6.42 -14.35 -5.31
N ALA A 107 7.24 -14.30 -6.37
CA ALA A 107 7.21 -13.22 -7.35
C ALA A 107 5.93 -13.22 -8.19
N TYR A 108 5.41 -14.40 -8.55
CA TYR A 108 4.11 -14.54 -9.18
C TYR A 108 2.98 -14.00 -8.27
N LEU A 109 2.94 -14.42 -7.00
CA LEU A 109 1.92 -13.92 -6.05
C LEU A 109 2.01 -12.40 -5.85
N ALA A 110 3.22 -11.87 -5.75
CA ALA A 110 3.43 -10.42 -5.65
C ALA A 110 2.96 -9.69 -6.92
N LEU A 111 3.22 -10.26 -8.11
CA LEU A 111 2.77 -9.72 -9.38
C LEU A 111 1.24 -9.68 -9.47
N GLU A 112 0.58 -10.81 -9.16
CA GLU A 112 -0.88 -10.91 -9.16
C GLU A 112 -1.51 -9.88 -8.21
N TYR A 113 -0.97 -9.76 -6.99
CA TYR A 113 -1.44 -8.75 -6.04
C TYR A 113 -1.24 -7.31 -6.54
N TYR A 114 -0.12 -7.01 -7.20
CA TYR A 114 0.13 -5.68 -7.75
C TYR A 114 -0.84 -5.30 -8.88
N GLN A 115 -1.21 -6.26 -9.72
CA GLN A 115 -2.07 -6.02 -10.88
C GLN A 115 -3.55 -6.00 -10.48
N ASN A 116 -3.94 -6.93 -9.62
CA ASN A 116 -5.35 -7.25 -9.36
C ASN A 116 -5.73 -6.99 -7.89
N GLN A 117 -5.13 -5.97 -7.26
CA GLN A 117 -5.31 -5.67 -5.82
C GLN A 117 -6.78 -5.65 -5.37
N ASP A 118 -7.68 -5.14 -6.21
CA ASP A 118 -9.11 -5.01 -5.89
C ASP A 118 -9.86 -6.36 -5.85
N GLU A 119 -9.26 -7.42 -6.41
CA GLU A 119 -9.81 -8.79 -6.40
C GLU A 119 -9.50 -9.53 -5.10
N PHE A 120 -8.54 -9.05 -4.32
CA PHE A 120 -8.20 -9.62 -3.02
C PHE A 120 -9.14 -9.05 -1.96
N LYS A 121 -9.92 -9.92 -1.31
CA LYS A 121 -10.84 -9.50 -0.25
C LYS A 121 -10.00 -8.92 0.91
N GLU A 122 -10.49 -7.84 1.53
CA GLU A 122 -9.96 -7.29 2.80
C GLU A 122 -8.50 -6.76 2.80
N PRO A 123 -8.25 -5.54 2.28
CA PRO A 123 -6.97 -4.83 2.47
C PRO A 123 -6.62 -4.60 3.94
N VAL A 124 -7.63 -4.51 4.82
CA VAL A 124 -7.44 -4.28 6.25
C VAL A 124 -6.86 -5.51 6.93
N ALA A 125 -7.31 -6.73 6.57
CA ALA A 125 -6.74 -7.97 7.07
C ALA A 125 -5.27 -8.16 6.62
N LEU A 126 -4.95 -7.72 5.41
CA LEU A 126 -3.60 -7.74 4.84
C LEU A 126 -2.57 -6.96 5.66
N THR A 127 -2.96 -5.87 6.33
CA THR A 127 -2.04 -5.15 7.23
C THR A 127 -1.62 -5.99 8.43
N GLY A 128 -2.49 -6.88 8.93
CA GLY A 128 -2.19 -7.83 10.00
C GLY A 128 -1.27 -8.99 9.59
N TYR A 129 -1.05 -9.16 8.29
CA TYR A 129 -0.12 -10.14 7.73
C TYR A 129 1.25 -9.54 7.37
N ILE A 130 1.42 -8.22 7.49
CA ILE A 130 2.73 -7.55 7.37
C ILE A 130 3.48 -7.75 8.69
N ASP A 131 4.14 -8.89 8.82
CA ASP A 131 4.97 -9.24 9.96
C ASP A 131 6.41 -9.49 9.50
N LEU A 132 7.34 -8.65 9.97
CA LEU A 132 8.77 -8.80 9.66
C LEU A 132 9.37 -10.07 10.28
N THR A 133 8.73 -10.65 11.31
CA THR A 133 9.15 -11.89 11.95
C THR A 133 8.64 -13.14 11.24
N ASP A 134 7.59 -13.00 10.41
CA ASP A 134 7.00 -14.08 9.60
C ASP A 134 6.60 -13.57 8.21
N GLN A 135 7.61 -13.27 7.39
CA GLN A 135 7.41 -12.76 6.02
C GLN A 135 6.64 -13.72 5.11
N ASN A 136 6.55 -15.01 5.45
CA ASN A 136 5.84 -15.98 4.62
C ASN A 136 4.33 -15.89 4.78
N ARG A 137 3.84 -15.35 5.89
CA ARG A 137 2.41 -15.29 6.20
C ARG A 137 1.60 -14.55 5.13
N VAL A 138 2.12 -13.43 4.65
CA VAL A 138 1.48 -12.66 3.57
C VAL A 138 1.40 -13.48 2.28
N PHE A 139 2.44 -14.26 1.96
CA PHE A 139 2.43 -15.09 0.75
C PHE A 139 1.47 -16.27 0.87
N TYR A 140 1.30 -16.86 2.06
CA TYR A 140 0.29 -17.89 2.28
C TYR A 140 -1.14 -17.34 2.10
N TYR A 141 -1.38 -16.12 2.56
CA TYR A 141 -2.65 -15.43 2.33
C TYR A 141 -2.91 -15.25 0.82
N LEU A 142 -1.95 -14.64 0.11
CA LEU A 142 -2.09 -14.40 -1.33
C LEU A 142 -2.28 -15.70 -2.12
N GLN A 143 -1.61 -16.77 -1.73
CA GLN A 143 -1.78 -18.09 -2.33
C GLN A 143 -3.21 -18.59 -2.21
N ASN A 144 -3.82 -18.50 -1.02
CA ASN A 144 -5.18 -18.97 -0.79
C ASN A 144 -6.18 -18.21 -1.67
N GLU A 145 -6.06 -16.89 -1.74
CA GLU A 145 -6.95 -16.05 -2.56
C GLU A 145 -6.84 -16.40 -4.06
N VAL A 146 -5.61 -16.54 -4.59
CA VAL A 146 -5.40 -16.92 -6.00
C VAL A 146 -5.97 -18.32 -6.31
N GLN A 147 -5.87 -19.25 -5.37
CA GLN A 147 -6.44 -20.59 -5.52
C GLN A 147 -7.98 -20.58 -5.50
N GLU A 148 -8.59 -19.81 -4.60
CA GLU A 148 -10.06 -19.67 -4.54
C GLU A 148 -10.64 -19.07 -5.83
N SER A 149 -9.99 -18.05 -6.38
CA SER A 149 -10.39 -17.46 -7.67
C SER A 149 -10.33 -18.47 -8.81
N SER A 150 -9.30 -19.32 -8.84
CA SER A 150 -9.11 -20.34 -9.88
C SER A 150 -10.16 -21.46 -9.82
N VAL A 151 -10.58 -21.87 -8.60
CA VAL A 151 -11.60 -22.91 -8.40
C VAL A 151 -12.99 -22.42 -8.82
N THR A 152 -13.28 -21.12 -8.63
CA THR A 152 -14.58 -20.54 -8.99
C THR A 152 -14.78 -20.45 -10.50
N VAL A 153 -13.71 -20.29 -11.28
CA VAL A 153 -13.76 -20.25 -12.76
C VAL A 153 -13.91 -21.64 -13.38
N SER A 154 -13.36 -22.70 -12.79
CA SER A 154 -13.48 -24.07 -13.31
C SER A 154 -14.87 -24.72 -13.15
N ASN A 155 -15.72 -24.16 -12.29
CA ASN A 155 -17.04 -24.71 -11.97
C ASN A 155 -18.21 -24.00 -12.69
N ASN A 156 -17.92 -23.12 -13.65
CA ASN A 156 -18.89 -22.45 -14.53
C ASN A 156 -18.61 -22.80 -16.00
#